data_AF-A0A2B7XT05-F1
#
_entry.id   AF-A0A2B7XT05-F1
#
_cell.length_a   1.000
_cell.length_b   1.000
_cell.length_c   1.000
_cell.angle_alpha   90.00
_cell.angle_beta   90.00
_cell.angle_gamma   90.00
#
_symmetry.space_group_name_H-M   'P 1'
#
loop_
_entity.id
_entity.type
_entity.pdbx_description
1 polymer ?
#
loop_
_entity_poly.entity_id
_entity_poly.type
_entity_poly.pdbx_seq_one_letter_code
_entity_poly.pdbx_strand_id
1 'polypeptide(L)'
;MAGNPAPSFQVPRLSPKAAPQPGLLSHFYSNDVSAPRAARNSSPSLQPPAASAPTVAWPLTYPVFPEGGVEALIYHHKMKSMVSGEMYCWTYISKGLARVGQKEIVFTIRRRASEGQSDISITPFQWMKMVYSAARDGQRVDEFQRTEFHSPSFLDRSDFKWVVYCRAQSIDNVLASYFPNEWLQAIPLIDSEAEVAKRYGLMRTLGHLGTQERWFPYPPWIDRDRHPCITMANMAGTMKDSLPLVIVRGISAVKKGAEIALYVPEESASSLKEALSQFEIQHVFALDSTLHKDADSSLLWSNTDTQPRAYGAGMSNACMNLGYFAFCPCQKDNELKMIEDGYIFMISNSTWATFRKAIEQSTSSGITLSSGLRFTLQFEKSRPGQSIDPSSTLPTEAEPPPVASSPAASGFTKYTPKNPTPEHQKPTHVHCNHIALLDNNITNAADVGKLTNFIKLIENVVDIAVPKTAPPGVVGGGKLVIEADVGGPDRDDLLGREWFKMSFSPPSLSALPMDQIYTEVSRVPKPDIEPRRRFALAFNVWGFQGPWS
;
A
#
# COMPACT_ATOMS: atom_id res chain seq x y z
N MET A 1 15.75 -5.96 -60.99
CA MET A 1 16.34 -5.46 -59.73
C MET A 1 15.16 -4.88 -58.95
N ALA A 2 14.56 -5.57 -57.95
CA ALA A 2 15.08 -5.86 -56.60
C ALA A 2 15.34 -4.57 -55.80
N GLY A 3 14.85 -4.32 -54.58
CA GLY A 3 13.90 -4.96 -53.63
C GLY A 3 13.42 -3.84 -52.64
N ASN A 4 12.51 -3.96 -51.67
CA ASN A 4 12.00 -5.06 -50.84
C ASN A 4 10.53 -4.80 -50.41
N PRO A 5 9.74 -5.84 -50.07
CA PRO A 5 8.42 -5.72 -49.44
C PRO A 5 8.48 -5.67 -47.90
N ALA A 6 7.36 -5.28 -47.28
CA ALA A 6 7.16 -5.17 -45.83
C ALA A 6 7.16 -6.53 -45.10
N PRO A 7 7.46 -6.57 -43.78
CA PRO A 7 7.48 -7.81 -43.00
C PRO A 7 6.08 -8.40 -42.81
N SER A 8 5.94 -9.68 -43.14
CA SER A 8 4.73 -10.47 -42.86
C SER A 8 4.91 -11.28 -41.57
N PHE A 9 3.95 -11.18 -40.66
CA PHE A 9 3.93 -12.04 -39.47
C PHE A 9 3.47 -13.45 -39.86
N GLN A 10 4.39 -14.43 -39.80
CA GLN A 10 4.05 -15.84 -39.92
C GLN A 10 3.73 -16.44 -38.55
N VAL A 11 2.55 -17.06 -38.44
CA VAL A 11 2.15 -17.84 -37.27
C VAL A 11 2.79 -19.24 -37.35
N PRO A 12 3.49 -19.74 -36.32
CA PRO A 12 4.01 -21.10 -36.32
C PRO A 12 2.89 -22.14 -36.33
N ARG A 13 2.84 -22.99 -37.37
CA ARG A 13 2.02 -24.20 -37.36
C ARG A 13 2.65 -25.23 -36.42
N LEU A 14 1.91 -25.64 -35.38
CA LEU A 14 2.25 -26.81 -34.57
C LEU A 14 1.65 -28.07 -35.20
N SER A 15 2.51 -29.06 -35.49
CA SER A 15 2.08 -30.41 -35.88
C SER A 15 1.61 -31.22 -34.66
N PRO A 16 0.63 -32.13 -34.81
CA PRO A 16 0.03 -32.84 -33.68
C PRO A 16 0.99 -33.88 -33.09
N LYS A 17 1.13 -33.91 -31.76
CA LYS A 17 1.74 -35.03 -31.02
C LYS A 17 0.67 -35.95 -30.43
N ALA A 18 1.04 -37.23 -30.33
CA ALA A 18 0.13 -38.34 -30.13
C ALA A 18 -0.50 -38.42 -28.73
N ALA A 19 -1.64 -39.11 -28.65
CA ALA A 19 -2.34 -39.44 -27.42
C ALA A 19 -1.57 -40.45 -26.54
N PRO A 20 -1.70 -40.41 -25.20
CA PRO A 20 -1.24 -41.46 -24.32
C PRO A 20 -2.26 -42.61 -24.25
N GLN A 21 -1.77 -43.85 -24.36
CA GLN A 21 -2.55 -45.05 -24.00
C GLN A 21 -2.46 -45.33 -22.49
N PRO A 22 -3.44 -46.04 -21.90
CA PRO A 22 -3.44 -46.39 -20.48
C PRO A 22 -2.65 -47.68 -20.20
N GLY A 23 -1.80 -47.65 -19.17
CA GLY A 23 -1.29 -48.84 -18.47
C GLY A 23 -1.60 -48.71 -16.97
N LEU A 24 -2.42 -49.61 -16.40
CA LEU A 24 -2.01 -50.92 -15.86
C LEU A 24 -1.05 -50.82 -14.67
N LEU A 25 -1.62 -50.91 -13.47
CA LEU A 25 -1.07 -51.68 -12.35
C LEU A 25 -2.22 -51.97 -11.36
N SER A 26 -2.58 -53.25 -11.24
CA SER A 26 -3.56 -53.78 -10.28
C SER A 26 -2.95 -54.94 -9.49
N HIS A 27 -3.57 -55.29 -8.36
CA HIS A 27 -3.15 -56.33 -7.39
C HIS A 27 -1.92 -55.92 -6.55
N PHE A 28 -1.97 -55.96 -5.22
CA PHE A 28 -2.42 -57.09 -4.41
C PHE A 28 -3.51 -56.74 -3.36
N TYR A 29 -4.50 -57.63 -3.27
CA TYR A 29 -5.28 -57.87 -2.06
C TYR A 29 -4.86 -59.25 -1.52
N SER A 30 -4.56 -59.34 -0.22
CA SER A 30 -4.76 -60.56 0.55
C SER A 30 -5.37 -60.16 1.89
N ASN A 31 -6.61 -60.60 2.13
CA ASN A 31 -7.13 -60.71 3.47
C ASN A 31 -6.42 -61.88 4.16
N ASP A 32 -6.20 -61.79 5.47
CA ASP A 32 -6.38 -62.97 6.29
C ASP A 32 -6.97 -62.63 7.66
N VAL A 33 -7.78 -63.54 8.18
CA VAL A 33 -8.64 -63.33 9.35
C VAL A 33 -8.05 -64.03 10.57
N SER A 34 -7.96 -63.33 11.69
CA SER A 34 -7.78 -63.99 13.00
C SER A 34 -8.32 -63.13 14.14
N ALA A 35 -9.30 -63.68 14.84
CA ALA A 35 -9.80 -63.23 16.13
C ALA A 35 -9.84 -64.46 17.08
N PRO A 36 -10.11 -64.32 18.39
CA PRO A 36 -9.76 -63.23 19.30
C PRO A 36 -8.90 -63.76 20.47
N ARG A 37 -8.42 -62.88 21.38
CA ARG A 37 -7.98 -63.31 22.72
C ARG A 37 -8.48 -62.37 23.81
N ALA A 38 -8.83 -62.95 24.95
CA ALA A 38 -9.78 -62.35 25.88
C ALA A 38 -9.18 -61.47 26.98
N ALA A 39 -9.97 -60.46 27.37
CA ALA A 39 -10.18 -59.94 28.71
C ALA A 39 -8.98 -59.77 29.68
N ARG A 40 -8.73 -58.51 30.05
CA ARG A 40 -8.71 -58.11 31.48
C ARG A 40 -9.49 -56.80 31.65
N ASN A 41 -10.44 -56.84 32.58
CA ASN A 41 -11.24 -55.68 32.97
C ASN A 41 -10.39 -54.71 33.80
N SER A 42 -10.50 -53.42 33.48
CA SER A 42 -10.14 -52.32 34.37
C SER A 42 -11.31 -51.35 34.40
N SER A 43 -11.99 -51.25 35.54
CA SER A 43 -13.19 -50.42 35.69
C SER A 43 -12.87 -48.94 35.44
N PRO A 44 -13.69 -48.20 34.67
CA PRO A 44 -13.54 -46.75 34.60
C PRO A 44 -13.96 -46.15 35.94
N SER A 45 -13.03 -45.48 36.61
CA SER A 45 -13.36 -44.61 37.74
C SER A 45 -14.27 -43.48 37.26
N LEU A 46 -15.36 -43.25 37.99
CA LEU A 46 -16.27 -42.13 37.75
C LEU A 46 -15.50 -40.81 37.93
N GLN A 47 -15.01 -40.23 36.84
CA GLN A 47 -14.64 -38.82 36.83
C GLN A 47 -15.90 -38.00 37.11
N PRO A 48 -15.87 -37.02 38.04
CA PRO A 48 -16.96 -36.05 38.14
C PRO A 48 -17.11 -35.35 36.78
N PRO A 49 -18.34 -34.98 36.37
CA PRO A 49 -18.56 -34.30 35.11
C PRO A 49 -17.68 -33.05 35.05
N ALA A 50 -16.88 -32.94 33.98
CA ALA A 50 -16.03 -31.80 33.75
C ALA A 50 -16.87 -30.52 33.86
N ALA A 51 -16.49 -29.63 34.77
CA ALA A 51 -17.21 -28.38 34.99
C ALA A 51 -17.33 -27.66 33.64
N SER A 52 -18.57 -27.44 33.20
CA SER A 52 -18.86 -26.78 31.93
C SER A 52 -18.12 -25.44 31.90
N ALA A 53 -17.22 -25.26 30.94
CA ALA A 53 -16.44 -24.03 30.82
C ALA A 53 -17.39 -22.82 30.80
N PRO A 54 -17.07 -21.73 31.54
CA PRO A 54 -17.97 -20.61 31.71
C PRO A 54 -18.38 -20.03 30.34
N THR A 55 -19.69 -19.91 30.11
CA THR A 55 -20.22 -19.38 28.86
C THR A 55 -19.88 -17.90 28.73
N VAL A 56 -18.97 -17.58 27.82
CA VAL A 56 -18.59 -16.19 27.53
C VAL A 56 -19.78 -15.47 26.90
N ALA A 57 -20.25 -14.41 27.57
CA ALA A 57 -21.25 -13.50 27.01
C ALA A 57 -20.59 -12.56 26.00
N TRP A 58 -21.13 -12.50 24.78
CA TRP A 58 -20.63 -11.65 23.70
C TRP A 58 -21.61 -10.49 23.44
N PRO A 59 -21.14 -9.29 23.07
CA PRO A 59 -19.74 -8.90 22.87
C PRO A 59 -18.93 -8.79 24.16
N LEU A 60 -17.61 -8.98 24.03
CA LEU A 60 -16.66 -8.52 25.04
C LEU A 60 -16.32 -7.05 24.78
N THR A 61 -16.00 -6.30 25.84
CA THR A 61 -15.43 -4.95 25.75
C THR A 61 -14.04 -4.96 26.37
N TYR A 62 -13.05 -4.43 25.65
CA TYR A 62 -11.67 -4.38 26.10
C TYR A 62 -11.15 -2.93 26.09
N PRO A 63 -10.61 -2.41 27.21
CA PRO A 63 -10.05 -1.06 27.26
C PRO A 63 -8.67 -1.03 26.60
N VAL A 64 -8.60 -0.57 25.36
CA VAL A 64 -7.39 -0.56 24.52
C VAL A 64 -6.39 0.50 24.94
N PHE A 65 -6.89 1.71 25.23
CA PHE A 65 -6.10 2.82 25.73
C PHE A 65 -6.99 3.69 26.65
N PRO A 66 -7.10 3.33 27.95
CA PRO A 66 -8.00 3.98 28.90
C PRO A 66 -7.83 5.50 28.95
N GLU A 67 -6.59 5.98 28.88
CA GLU A 67 -6.22 7.39 29.01
C GLU A 67 -6.72 8.23 27.82
N GLY A 68 -6.73 7.65 26.62
CA GLY A 68 -7.37 8.24 25.42
C GLY A 68 -8.87 7.96 25.34
N GLY A 69 -9.41 7.14 26.24
CA GLY A 69 -10.77 6.62 26.20
C GLY A 69 -11.05 5.78 24.95
N VAL A 70 -10.08 4.96 24.53
CA VAL A 70 -10.22 4.02 23.40
C VAL A 70 -10.54 2.63 23.93
N GLU A 71 -11.61 2.04 23.43
CA GLU A 71 -12.02 0.66 23.70
C GLU A 71 -12.20 -0.14 22.40
N ALA A 72 -12.24 -1.46 22.51
CA ALA A 72 -12.63 -2.37 21.44
C ALA A 72 -13.81 -3.23 21.87
N LEU A 73 -14.87 -3.26 21.07
CA LEU A 73 -15.87 -4.32 21.14
C LEU A 73 -15.37 -5.53 20.37
N ILE A 74 -15.55 -6.72 20.91
CA ILE A 74 -15.11 -7.98 20.30
C ILE A 74 -16.32 -8.89 20.17
N TYR A 75 -16.60 -9.37 18.96
CA TYR A 75 -17.65 -10.33 18.65
C TYR A 75 -17.03 -11.65 18.26
N HIS A 76 -17.50 -12.75 18.85
CA HIS A 76 -17.32 -14.07 18.28
C HIS A 76 -18.58 -14.45 17.48
N HIS A 77 -18.41 -14.72 16.20
CA HIS A 77 -19.50 -14.98 15.26
C HIS A 77 -19.06 -15.94 14.16
N LYS A 78 -19.98 -16.25 13.23
CA LYS A 78 -19.70 -17.05 12.03
C LYS A 78 -19.81 -16.18 10.79
N MET A 79 -18.99 -16.45 9.80
CA MET A 79 -19.12 -15.93 8.43
C MET A 79 -19.17 -17.10 7.45
N LYS A 80 -19.64 -16.85 6.22
CA LYS A 80 -19.71 -17.87 5.17
C LYS A 80 -19.08 -17.38 3.87
N SER A 81 -17.92 -17.94 3.54
CA SER A 81 -17.32 -17.79 2.21
C SER A 81 -17.90 -18.82 1.23
N MET A 82 -17.93 -18.46 -0.05
CA MET A 82 -18.26 -19.39 -1.15
C MET A 82 -17.11 -20.37 -1.48
N VAL A 83 -15.91 -20.14 -0.95
CA VAL A 83 -14.72 -20.99 -1.12
C VAL A 83 -14.33 -21.65 0.20
N SER A 84 -14.08 -20.87 1.24
CA SER A 84 -13.69 -21.35 2.57
C SER A 84 -14.84 -21.94 3.41
N GLY A 85 -16.09 -21.86 2.94
CA GLY A 85 -17.27 -22.38 3.65
C GLY A 85 -17.65 -21.57 4.88
N GLU A 86 -18.29 -22.22 5.86
CA GLU A 86 -18.58 -21.60 7.17
C GLU A 86 -17.29 -21.56 8.02
N MET A 87 -17.01 -20.39 8.61
CA MET A 87 -15.84 -20.15 9.44
C MET A 87 -16.19 -19.34 10.67
N TYR A 88 -15.56 -19.63 11.80
CA TYR A 88 -15.64 -18.80 12.99
C TYR A 88 -14.71 -17.61 12.86
N CYS A 89 -15.16 -16.44 13.30
CA CYS A 89 -14.44 -15.19 13.25
C CYS A 89 -14.51 -14.45 14.58
N TRP A 90 -13.48 -13.64 14.83
CA TRP A 90 -13.55 -12.56 15.81
C TRP A 90 -13.58 -11.21 15.07
N THR A 91 -14.61 -10.39 15.31
CA THR A 91 -14.66 -9.00 14.83
C THR A 91 -14.35 -8.05 15.98
N TYR A 92 -13.31 -7.23 15.83
CA TYR A 92 -12.85 -6.21 16.75
C TYR A 92 -13.26 -4.85 16.17
N ILE A 93 -14.09 -4.10 16.86
CA ILE A 93 -14.59 -2.77 16.45
C ILE A 93 -14.05 -1.75 17.44
N SER A 94 -13.21 -0.80 16.99
CA SER A 94 -12.76 0.28 17.87
C SER A 94 -13.88 1.26 18.19
N LYS A 95 -13.73 1.92 19.34
CA LYS A 95 -14.47 3.12 19.70
C LYS A 95 -13.52 4.12 20.35
N GLY A 96 -13.66 5.38 19.99
CA GLY A 96 -12.89 6.49 20.56
C GLY A 96 -11.89 7.10 19.58
N LEU A 97 -11.61 6.46 18.43
CA LEU A 97 -10.77 7.07 17.37
C LEU A 97 -11.43 8.34 16.79
N ALA A 98 -12.77 8.37 16.73
CA ALA A 98 -13.51 9.53 16.25
C ALA A 98 -13.22 10.82 17.05
N ARG A 99 -12.80 10.70 18.32
CA ARG A 99 -12.43 11.84 19.19
C ARG A 99 -11.18 12.58 18.72
N VAL A 100 -10.32 11.91 17.96
CA VAL A 100 -9.13 12.50 17.31
C VAL A 100 -9.32 12.65 15.79
N GLY A 101 -10.58 12.73 15.35
CA GLY A 101 -10.95 12.98 13.95
C GLY A 101 -10.64 11.82 13.00
N GLN A 102 -10.43 10.61 13.53
CA GLN A 102 -10.11 9.39 12.79
C GLN A 102 -11.33 8.47 12.71
N LYS A 103 -11.68 8.00 11.50
CA LYS A 103 -12.69 6.93 11.32
C LYS A 103 -12.30 5.72 12.16
N GLU A 104 -13.27 5.10 12.83
CA GLU A 104 -13.03 3.91 13.66
C GLU A 104 -12.50 2.75 12.78
N ILE A 105 -11.81 1.79 13.38
CA ILE A 105 -11.20 0.67 12.66
C ILE A 105 -11.86 -0.64 13.08
N VAL A 106 -12.14 -1.48 12.09
CA VAL A 106 -12.62 -2.84 12.28
C VAL A 106 -11.57 -3.84 11.77
N PHE A 107 -11.28 -4.83 12.60
CA PHE A 107 -10.54 -6.04 12.22
C PHE A 107 -11.48 -7.23 12.32
N THR A 108 -11.55 -8.06 11.29
CA THR A 108 -12.26 -9.36 11.37
C THR A 108 -11.23 -10.45 11.14
N ILE A 109 -11.03 -11.37 12.08
CA ILE A 109 -9.97 -12.39 12.02
C ILE A 109 -10.61 -13.77 11.97
N ARG A 110 -10.25 -14.58 10.97
CA ARG A 110 -10.61 -16.01 10.90
C ARG A 110 -9.93 -16.76 12.05
N ARG A 111 -10.72 -17.51 12.83
CA ARG A 111 -10.21 -18.48 13.81
C ARG A 111 -9.57 -19.66 13.09
N ARG A 112 -8.42 -20.09 13.59
CA ARG A 112 -7.84 -21.39 13.26
C ARG A 112 -8.64 -22.50 13.94
N ALA A 113 -8.63 -23.71 13.39
CA ALA A 113 -9.32 -24.85 13.98
C ALA A 113 -8.81 -25.24 15.38
N SER A 114 -7.55 -24.87 15.71
CA SER A 114 -6.90 -25.12 17.00
C SER A 114 -7.24 -24.09 18.09
N GLU A 115 -7.81 -22.94 17.74
CA GLU A 115 -8.08 -21.85 18.68
C GLU A 115 -9.49 -21.97 19.25
N GLY A 116 -9.64 -21.82 20.56
CA GLY A 116 -10.92 -21.69 21.26
C GLY A 116 -11.58 -20.31 21.02
N GLN A 117 -12.81 -20.13 21.49
CA GLN A 117 -13.52 -18.84 21.34
C GLN A 117 -12.88 -17.70 22.17
N SER A 118 -12.15 -18.05 23.22
CA SER A 118 -11.46 -17.17 24.17
C SER A 118 -10.09 -16.69 23.69
N ASP A 119 -9.53 -17.30 22.64
CA ASP A 119 -8.11 -17.19 22.31
C ASP A 119 -7.85 -15.97 21.41
N ILE A 120 -8.44 -14.84 21.80
CA ILE A 120 -8.43 -13.57 21.07
C ILE A 120 -7.01 -13.02 20.92
N SER A 121 -6.70 -12.52 19.73
CA SER A 121 -5.40 -11.90 19.46
C SER A 121 -5.35 -10.48 20.04
N ILE A 122 -4.22 -10.11 20.65
CA ILE A 122 -3.98 -8.75 21.17
C ILE A 122 -3.55 -7.76 20.08
N THR A 123 -3.16 -8.24 18.89
CA THR A 123 -2.61 -7.41 17.82
C THR A 123 -3.56 -6.29 17.36
N PRO A 124 -4.88 -6.50 17.20
CA PRO A 124 -5.82 -5.42 16.86
C PRO A 124 -5.82 -4.28 17.88
N PHE A 125 -5.69 -4.58 19.19
CA PHE A 125 -5.64 -3.55 20.23
C PHE A 125 -4.39 -2.69 20.10
N GLN A 126 -3.23 -3.32 19.90
CA GLN A 126 -1.96 -2.63 19.67
C GLN A 126 -2.04 -1.73 18.43
N TRP A 127 -2.68 -2.22 17.36
CA TRP A 127 -2.88 -1.45 16.14
C TRP A 127 -3.82 -0.26 16.32
N MET A 128 -4.96 -0.45 16.99
CA MET A 128 -5.91 0.62 17.31
C MET A 128 -5.25 1.72 18.16
N LYS A 129 -4.43 1.35 19.16
CA LYS A 129 -3.67 2.32 19.98
C LYS A 129 -2.63 3.09 19.15
N MET A 130 -1.96 2.43 18.22
CA MET A 130 -0.99 3.06 17.32
C MET A 130 -1.68 4.05 16.37
N VAL A 131 -2.80 3.67 15.76
CA VAL A 131 -3.58 4.59 14.90
C VAL A 131 -4.17 5.76 15.70
N TYR A 132 -4.67 5.54 16.92
CA TYR A 132 -5.11 6.64 17.78
C TYR A 132 -4.00 7.66 18.03
N SER A 133 -2.79 7.17 18.33
CA SER A 133 -1.63 8.02 18.61
C SER A 133 -1.23 8.83 17.37
N ALA A 134 -1.11 8.17 16.21
CA ALA A 134 -0.82 8.82 14.94
C ALA A 134 -1.90 9.88 14.58
N ALA A 135 -3.18 9.54 14.72
CA ALA A 135 -4.28 10.45 14.41
C ALA A 135 -4.34 11.69 15.32
N ARG A 136 -4.09 11.50 16.63
CA ARG A 136 -3.94 12.61 17.59
C ARG A 136 -2.84 13.57 17.17
N ASP A 137 -1.77 13.04 16.61
CA ASP A 137 -0.60 13.78 16.13
C ASP A 137 -0.77 14.25 14.66
N GLY A 138 -2.02 14.24 14.15
CA GLY A 138 -2.43 14.74 12.83
C GLY A 138 -2.35 13.72 11.69
N GLN A 139 -1.71 12.57 11.89
CA GLN A 139 -1.51 11.52 10.89
C GLN A 139 -2.72 10.57 10.85
N ARG A 140 -3.75 10.99 10.13
CA ARG A 140 -4.99 10.22 9.93
C ARG A 140 -4.93 9.32 8.69
N VAL A 141 -5.68 8.23 8.72
CA VAL A 141 -5.86 7.27 7.63
C VAL A 141 -7.32 7.25 7.16
N ASP A 142 -7.52 7.02 5.86
CA ASP A 142 -8.83 7.01 5.22
C ASP A 142 -8.93 5.89 4.18
N GLU A 143 -10.07 5.81 3.49
CA GLU A 143 -10.38 4.77 2.51
C GLU A 143 -9.29 4.61 1.44
N PHE A 144 -8.87 3.36 1.24
CA PHE A 144 -7.82 2.90 0.33
C PHE A 144 -6.42 3.49 0.59
N GLN A 145 -6.23 4.16 1.73
CA GLN A 145 -4.90 4.45 2.26
C GLN A 145 -4.31 3.20 2.95
N ARG A 146 -3.05 3.30 3.36
CA ARG A 146 -2.30 2.20 3.97
C ARG A 146 -1.33 2.68 5.03
N THR A 147 -1.01 1.81 5.97
CA THR A 147 0.18 1.92 6.84
C THR A 147 1.15 0.81 6.46
N GLU A 148 2.36 1.18 6.07
CA GLU A 148 3.50 0.28 5.86
C GLU A 148 4.26 0.14 7.18
N PHE A 149 4.56 -1.09 7.62
CA PHE A 149 5.14 -1.36 8.92
C PHE A 149 6.19 -2.47 8.88
N HIS A 150 7.18 -2.38 9.77
CA HIS A 150 8.29 -3.33 9.87
C HIS A 150 8.25 -4.05 11.22
N SER A 151 7.26 -4.93 11.40
CA SER A 151 7.17 -5.81 12.57
C SER A 151 7.78 -7.18 12.26
N PRO A 152 8.46 -7.84 13.22
CA PRO A 152 8.86 -9.25 13.09
C PRO A 152 7.65 -10.19 13.06
N SER A 153 6.50 -9.77 13.59
CA SER A 153 5.23 -10.49 13.51
C SER A 153 4.03 -9.53 13.63
N PHE A 154 3.02 -9.74 12.80
CA PHE A 154 1.70 -9.12 12.90
C PHE A 154 0.66 -10.22 12.64
N LEU A 155 -0.24 -10.46 13.59
CA LEU A 155 -1.21 -11.57 13.50
C LEU A 155 -0.54 -12.93 13.21
N ASP A 156 0.51 -13.23 13.97
CA ASP A 156 1.34 -14.45 13.88
C ASP A 156 2.09 -14.64 12.55
N ARG A 157 2.22 -13.56 11.75
CA ARG A 157 2.89 -13.57 10.45
C ARG A 157 3.99 -12.52 10.35
N SER A 158 5.17 -12.94 9.91
CA SER A 158 6.31 -12.05 9.64
C SER A 158 6.26 -11.39 8.25
N ASP A 159 5.45 -11.91 7.35
CA ASP A 159 5.33 -11.49 5.94
C ASP A 159 4.15 -10.55 5.66
N PHE A 160 3.27 -10.26 6.63
CA PHE A 160 2.38 -9.10 6.54
C PHE A 160 3.20 -7.81 6.72
N LYS A 161 3.14 -6.90 5.72
CA LYS A 161 3.92 -5.64 5.71
C LYS A 161 3.07 -4.38 5.65
N TRP A 162 1.88 -4.45 5.06
CA TRP A 162 0.96 -3.33 4.92
C TRP A 162 -0.37 -3.67 5.59
N VAL A 163 -0.99 -2.71 6.25
CA VAL A 163 -2.45 -2.72 6.49
C VAL A 163 -3.08 -1.68 5.58
N VAL A 164 -4.04 -2.11 4.78
CA VAL A 164 -4.86 -1.27 3.92
C VAL A 164 -6.17 -0.96 4.65
N TYR A 165 -6.59 0.30 4.62
CA TYR A 165 -7.83 0.78 5.24
C TYR A 165 -8.92 0.80 4.19
N CYS A 166 -9.59 -0.33 4.05
CA CYS A 166 -10.69 -0.50 3.11
C CYS A 166 -11.97 0.19 3.58
N ARG A 167 -12.87 0.48 2.64
CA ARG A 167 -14.22 0.98 2.95
C ARG A 167 -15.00 -0.01 3.82
N ALA A 168 -15.84 0.52 4.70
CA ALA A 168 -16.78 -0.26 5.51
C ALA A 168 -17.58 -1.28 4.67
N GLN A 169 -17.67 -2.52 5.15
CA GLN A 169 -18.52 -3.58 4.62
C GLN A 169 -19.40 -4.18 5.73
N SER A 170 -20.63 -4.58 5.43
CA SER A 170 -21.44 -5.35 6.39
C SER A 170 -20.75 -6.66 6.76
N ILE A 171 -20.62 -6.95 8.05
CA ILE A 171 -20.07 -8.21 8.56
C ILE A 171 -21.22 -9.14 8.93
N ASP A 172 -21.27 -10.31 8.31
CA ASP A 172 -22.30 -11.32 8.58
C ASP A 172 -22.35 -11.71 10.06
N ASN A 173 -23.57 -11.81 10.59
CA ASN A 173 -23.87 -12.16 11.98
C ASN A 173 -23.30 -11.20 13.04
N VAL A 174 -22.97 -9.96 12.68
CA VAL A 174 -22.75 -8.84 13.62
C VAL A 174 -23.84 -7.80 13.39
N LEU A 175 -24.56 -7.39 14.44
CA LEU A 175 -25.67 -6.44 14.29
C LEU A 175 -25.16 -5.05 13.86
N ALA A 176 -25.83 -4.43 12.89
CA ALA A 176 -25.49 -3.11 12.37
C ALA A 176 -25.39 -2.03 13.46
N SER A 177 -26.19 -2.14 14.53
CA SER A 177 -26.19 -1.24 15.70
C SER A 177 -24.88 -1.19 16.49
N TYR A 178 -23.95 -2.12 16.24
CA TYR A 178 -22.65 -2.16 16.91
C TYR A 178 -21.54 -1.52 16.08
N PHE A 179 -21.77 -1.26 14.80
CA PHE A 179 -20.85 -0.49 13.98
C PHE A 179 -21.07 1.00 14.20
N PRO A 180 -20.00 1.80 14.25
CA PRO A 180 -20.11 3.26 14.27
C PRO A 180 -20.54 3.78 12.89
N ASN A 181 -20.96 5.04 12.83
CA ASN A 181 -21.45 5.67 11.59
C ASN A 181 -20.41 5.66 10.45
N GLU A 182 -19.13 5.82 10.78
CA GLU A 182 -18.02 5.77 9.83
C GLU A 182 -16.88 4.91 10.38
N TRP A 183 -16.38 3.99 9.56
CA TRP A 183 -15.27 3.12 9.90
C TRP A 183 -14.53 2.59 8.67
N LEU A 184 -13.35 2.04 8.93
CA LEU A 184 -12.42 1.48 7.96
C LEU A 184 -12.17 -0.01 8.27
N GLN A 185 -12.32 -0.86 7.27
CA GLN A 185 -11.97 -2.28 7.37
C GLN A 185 -10.46 -2.44 7.21
N ALA A 186 -9.77 -2.90 8.25
CA ALA A 186 -8.34 -3.18 8.16
C ALA A 186 -8.10 -4.53 7.45
N ILE A 187 -7.39 -4.49 6.30
CA ILE A 187 -7.02 -5.66 5.50
C ILE A 187 -5.48 -5.70 5.35
N PRO A 188 -4.76 -6.67 5.94
CA PRO A 188 -3.32 -6.79 5.77
C PRO A 188 -2.96 -7.47 4.46
N LEU A 189 -1.93 -6.93 3.81
CA LEU A 189 -1.31 -7.51 2.62
C LEU A 189 0.01 -8.20 2.98
N ILE A 190 0.24 -9.35 2.36
CA ILE A 190 1.52 -10.06 2.38
C ILE A 190 2.53 -9.26 1.53
N ASP A 191 3.81 -9.36 1.85
CA ASP A 191 4.92 -8.64 1.21
C ASP A 191 4.84 -8.63 -0.33
N SER A 192 4.67 -9.80 -0.95
CA SER A 192 4.54 -9.94 -2.41
C SER A 192 3.26 -9.32 -3.00
N GLU A 193 2.20 -9.19 -2.20
CA GLU A 193 0.93 -8.56 -2.59
C GLU A 193 1.02 -7.03 -2.44
N ALA A 194 1.72 -6.58 -1.41
CA ALA A 194 2.06 -5.18 -1.17
C ALA A 194 2.99 -4.66 -2.28
N GLU A 195 3.97 -5.44 -2.73
CA GLU A 195 4.83 -5.12 -3.88
C GLU A 195 4.01 -4.89 -5.16
N VAL A 196 3.07 -5.81 -5.47
CA VAL A 196 2.15 -5.67 -6.61
C VAL A 196 1.26 -4.44 -6.44
N ALA A 197 0.69 -4.21 -5.26
CA ALA A 197 -0.16 -3.05 -4.99
C ALA A 197 0.62 -1.72 -5.12
N LYS A 198 1.90 -1.71 -4.74
CA LYS A 198 2.81 -0.55 -4.81
C LYS A 198 3.12 -0.14 -6.25
N ARG A 199 3.26 -1.11 -7.17
CA ARG A 199 3.68 -0.89 -8.56
C ARG A 199 2.53 -0.85 -9.55
N TYR A 200 1.48 -1.64 -9.34
CA TYR A 200 0.42 -1.88 -10.32
C TYR A 200 -0.98 -1.50 -9.83
N GLY A 201 -1.08 -0.80 -8.69
CA GLY A 201 -2.33 -0.26 -8.16
C GLY A 201 -3.00 -1.18 -7.15
N LEU A 202 -3.59 -0.58 -6.11
CA LEU A 202 -4.14 -1.30 -4.96
C LEU A 202 -5.36 -2.16 -5.33
N MET A 203 -6.22 -1.68 -6.24
CA MET A 203 -7.44 -2.41 -6.62
C MET A 203 -7.14 -3.72 -7.34
N ARG A 204 -6.00 -3.85 -8.04
CA ARG A 204 -5.58 -5.11 -8.66
C ARG A 204 -5.34 -6.17 -7.59
N THR A 205 -4.55 -5.86 -6.56
CA THR A 205 -4.29 -6.78 -5.44
C THR A 205 -5.55 -7.11 -4.64
N LEU A 206 -6.34 -6.10 -4.26
CA LEU A 206 -7.58 -6.34 -3.51
C LEU A 206 -8.60 -7.18 -4.32
N GLY A 207 -8.64 -7.00 -5.64
CA GLY A 207 -9.51 -7.81 -6.50
C GLY A 207 -9.06 -9.26 -6.65
N HIS A 208 -7.75 -9.53 -6.71
CA HIS A 208 -7.26 -10.92 -6.66
C HIS A 208 -7.60 -11.57 -5.32
N LEU A 209 -7.44 -10.85 -4.19
CA LEU A 209 -7.88 -11.31 -2.87
C LEU A 209 -9.40 -11.56 -2.81
N GLY A 210 -10.20 -10.69 -3.43
CA GLY A 210 -11.64 -10.87 -3.62
C GLY A 210 -11.97 -12.15 -4.39
N THR A 211 -11.34 -12.38 -5.55
CA THR A 211 -11.61 -13.58 -6.35
C THR A 211 -11.20 -14.88 -5.68
N GLN A 212 -10.15 -14.89 -4.86
CA GLN A 212 -9.69 -16.08 -4.13
C GLN A 212 -10.78 -16.64 -3.20
N GLU A 213 -11.56 -15.77 -2.56
CA GLU A 213 -12.68 -16.16 -1.68
C GLU A 213 -14.06 -16.01 -2.36
N ARG A 214 -14.09 -15.62 -3.64
CA ARG A 214 -15.29 -15.25 -4.40
C ARG A 214 -16.16 -14.21 -3.68
N TRP A 215 -15.50 -13.21 -3.09
CA TRP A 215 -16.11 -12.12 -2.35
C TRP A 215 -15.80 -10.78 -3.02
N PHE A 216 -16.84 -10.01 -3.34
CA PHE A 216 -16.67 -8.67 -3.92
C PHE A 216 -16.91 -7.59 -2.84
N PRO A 217 -16.12 -6.51 -2.80
CA PRO A 217 -14.90 -6.24 -3.59
C PRO A 217 -13.66 -7.03 -3.12
N TYR A 218 -13.60 -7.37 -1.82
CA TYR A 218 -12.55 -8.13 -1.16
C TYR A 218 -13.13 -8.72 0.13
N PRO A 219 -12.65 -9.89 0.61
CA PRO A 219 -13.12 -10.47 1.87
C PRO A 219 -12.88 -9.49 3.02
N PRO A 220 -13.89 -9.17 3.86
CA PRO A 220 -13.73 -8.29 5.00
C PRO A 220 -13.06 -8.97 6.21
N TRP A 221 -12.49 -10.17 6.04
CA TRP A 221 -11.77 -10.90 7.08
C TRP A 221 -10.32 -11.19 6.70
N ILE A 222 -9.53 -11.38 7.76
CA ILE A 222 -8.12 -11.72 7.73
C ILE A 222 -8.02 -13.22 7.95
N ASP A 223 -7.65 -13.93 6.90
CA ASP A 223 -7.14 -15.29 7.03
C ASP A 223 -5.62 -15.23 7.25
N ARG A 224 -5.15 -15.74 8.40
CA ARG A 224 -3.72 -15.77 8.75
C ARG A 224 -2.97 -16.89 8.02
N ASP A 225 -3.65 -17.90 7.51
CA ASP A 225 -3.03 -19.08 6.90
C ASP A 225 -3.14 -19.06 5.35
N ARG A 226 -3.67 -17.95 4.79
CA ARG A 226 -3.75 -17.73 3.34
C ARG A 226 -2.37 -17.58 2.68
N HIS A 227 -2.27 -18.08 1.46
CA HIS A 227 -1.15 -17.80 0.56
C HIS A 227 -1.36 -16.42 -0.12
N PRO A 228 -0.32 -15.83 -0.74
CA PRO A 228 -0.47 -14.65 -1.59
C PRO A 228 -1.46 -14.89 -2.73
N CYS A 229 -2.42 -13.98 -2.90
CA CYS A 229 -3.37 -14.02 -4.02
C CYS A 229 -2.73 -13.60 -5.35
N ILE A 230 -1.65 -12.80 -5.30
CA ILE A 230 -0.90 -12.31 -6.44
C ILE A 230 0.56 -12.05 -6.07
N THR A 231 1.46 -12.15 -7.05
CA THR A 231 2.89 -11.84 -6.94
C THR A 231 3.39 -11.10 -8.17
N MET A 232 4.61 -10.53 -8.10
CA MET A 232 5.28 -9.92 -9.26
C MET A 232 5.42 -10.86 -10.47
N ALA A 233 5.58 -12.17 -10.25
CA ALA A 233 5.64 -13.15 -11.34
C ALA A 233 4.33 -13.23 -12.14
N ASN A 234 3.19 -12.90 -11.53
CA ASN A 234 1.89 -12.84 -12.20
C ASN A 234 1.69 -11.53 -13.01
N MET A 235 2.61 -10.58 -12.91
CA MET A 235 2.54 -9.27 -13.57
C MET A 235 3.52 -9.13 -14.74
N ALA A 236 4.36 -10.13 -15.00
CA ALA A 236 5.35 -10.05 -16.06
C ALA A 236 4.68 -9.83 -17.43
N GLY A 237 5.11 -8.78 -18.14
CA GLY A 237 4.54 -8.36 -19.43
C GLY A 237 3.34 -7.42 -19.33
N THR A 238 3.05 -6.85 -18.14
CA THR A 238 1.93 -5.91 -17.98
C THR A 238 2.16 -4.56 -18.67
N MET A 239 1.14 -4.08 -19.37
CA MET A 239 1.11 -2.76 -19.99
C MET A 239 1.27 -1.62 -18.98
N LYS A 240 0.96 -1.84 -17.69
CA LYS A 240 1.20 -0.85 -16.63
C LYS A 240 2.68 -0.52 -16.43
N ASP A 241 3.63 -1.39 -16.82
CA ASP A 241 5.06 -1.07 -16.80
C ASP A 241 5.46 0.01 -17.84
N SER A 242 4.65 0.20 -18.88
CA SER A 242 4.84 1.24 -19.92
C SER A 242 4.02 2.51 -19.68
N LEU A 243 3.32 2.63 -18.54
CA LEU A 243 2.47 3.78 -18.23
C LEU A 243 3.03 4.59 -17.05
N PRO A 244 3.17 5.92 -17.17
CA PRO A 244 3.51 6.78 -16.03
C PRO A 244 2.27 6.94 -15.12
N LEU A 245 2.03 5.93 -14.28
CA LEU A 245 0.83 5.84 -13.44
C LEU A 245 0.90 6.83 -12.26
N VAL A 246 -0.05 7.75 -12.24
CA VAL A 246 -0.24 8.78 -11.21
C VAL A 246 -1.31 8.30 -10.23
N ILE A 247 -1.03 8.43 -8.92
CA ILE A 247 -2.00 8.12 -7.87
C ILE A 247 -2.62 9.43 -7.37
N VAL A 248 -3.91 9.63 -7.66
CA VAL A 248 -4.73 10.69 -7.05
C VAL A 248 -5.81 10.03 -6.19
N ARG A 249 -5.86 10.37 -4.89
CA ARG A 249 -6.75 9.72 -3.92
C ARG A 249 -8.22 9.93 -4.32
N GLY A 250 -9.06 8.92 -4.08
CA GLY A 250 -10.52 8.98 -4.29
C GLY A 250 -10.99 8.92 -5.75
N ILE A 251 -10.12 9.08 -6.75
CA ILE A 251 -10.51 8.96 -8.15
C ILE A 251 -10.92 7.52 -8.46
N SER A 252 -12.02 7.35 -9.18
CA SER A 252 -12.53 6.04 -9.61
C SER A 252 -12.88 6.07 -11.10
N ALA A 253 -12.38 5.09 -11.84
CA ALA A 253 -12.78 4.83 -13.21
C ALA A 253 -13.74 3.63 -13.24
N VAL A 254 -14.88 3.77 -13.94
CA VAL A 254 -15.90 2.72 -14.03
C VAL A 254 -16.46 2.57 -15.44
N LYS A 255 -17.08 1.41 -15.69
CA LYS A 255 -17.86 1.10 -16.88
C LYS A 255 -19.32 0.82 -16.50
N LYS A 256 -20.25 1.54 -17.13
CA LYS A 256 -21.71 1.43 -16.96
C LYS A 256 -22.34 1.21 -18.33
N GLY A 257 -22.55 -0.05 -18.71
CA GLY A 257 -23.02 -0.39 -20.07
C GLY A 257 -22.04 0.07 -21.16
N ALA A 258 -22.44 1.06 -21.96
CA ALA A 258 -21.63 1.69 -23.01
C ALA A 258 -20.88 2.96 -22.56
N GLU A 259 -21.09 3.41 -21.32
CA GLU A 259 -20.39 4.56 -20.73
C GLU A 259 -19.14 4.12 -19.95
N ILE A 260 -18.02 4.80 -20.20
CA ILE A 260 -16.81 4.77 -19.37
C ILE A 260 -16.72 6.13 -18.68
N ALA A 261 -16.67 6.14 -17.36
CA ALA A 261 -16.72 7.36 -16.57
C ALA A 261 -15.51 7.44 -15.62
N LEU A 262 -14.83 8.58 -15.62
CA LEU A 262 -13.80 8.93 -14.65
C LEU A 262 -14.41 9.89 -13.62
N TYR A 263 -14.66 9.38 -12.43
CA TYR A 263 -15.21 10.11 -11.29
C TYR A 263 -14.08 10.76 -10.48
N VAL A 264 -14.22 12.07 -10.25
CA VAL A 264 -13.29 12.89 -9.48
C VAL A 264 -14.07 13.52 -8.32
N PRO A 265 -13.83 13.07 -7.07
CA PRO A 265 -14.36 13.75 -5.88
C PRO A 265 -13.91 15.21 -5.80
N GLU A 266 -14.65 16.03 -5.05
CA GLU A 266 -14.34 17.46 -4.90
C GLU A 266 -12.97 17.67 -4.25
N GLU A 267 -12.67 16.91 -3.20
CA GLU A 267 -11.40 16.90 -2.49
C GLU A 267 -10.21 16.46 -3.37
N SER A 268 -10.47 15.68 -4.43
CA SER A 268 -9.46 15.18 -5.36
C SER A 268 -9.14 16.16 -6.50
N ALA A 269 -10.00 17.16 -6.74
CA ALA A 269 -9.93 18.01 -7.93
C ALA A 269 -8.63 18.82 -8.02
N SER A 270 -8.20 19.41 -6.90
CA SER A 270 -6.94 20.18 -6.81
C SER A 270 -5.72 19.29 -7.05
N SER A 271 -5.66 18.11 -6.43
CA SER A 271 -4.56 17.16 -6.61
C SER A 271 -4.49 16.59 -8.03
N LEU A 272 -5.65 16.37 -8.68
CA LEU A 272 -5.68 15.96 -10.09
C LEU A 272 -5.12 17.05 -11.01
N LYS A 273 -5.49 18.30 -10.77
CA LYS A 273 -4.99 19.46 -11.52
C LYS A 273 -3.48 19.65 -11.35
N GLU A 274 -2.99 19.56 -10.12
CA GLU A 274 -1.57 19.62 -9.81
C GLU A 274 -0.80 18.49 -10.53
N ALA A 275 -1.26 17.25 -10.39
CA ALA A 275 -0.60 16.11 -11.04
C ALA A 275 -0.61 16.24 -12.57
N LEU A 276 -1.72 16.68 -13.19
CA LEU A 276 -1.81 16.92 -14.63
C LEU A 276 -0.85 18.02 -15.11
N SER A 277 -0.59 19.04 -14.27
CA SER A 277 0.32 20.15 -14.62
C SER A 277 1.77 19.72 -14.82
N GLN A 278 2.17 18.57 -14.27
CA GLN A 278 3.51 17.99 -14.42
C GLN A 278 3.72 17.32 -15.80
N PHE A 279 2.66 17.16 -16.60
CA PHE A 279 2.69 16.47 -17.89
C PHE A 279 2.37 17.44 -19.03
N GLU A 280 3.20 17.46 -20.07
CA GLU A 280 2.89 18.16 -21.33
C GLU A 280 1.64 17.61 -22.01
N ILE A 281 1.05 18.39 -22.92
CA ILE A 281 -0.15 17.98 -23.67
C ILE A 281 0.07 16.72 -24.54
N GLN A 282 1.32 16.44 -24.91
CA GLN A 282 1.70 15.30 -25.76
C GLN A 282 2.04 14.03 -24.96
N HIS A 283 2.12 14.10 -23.62
CA HIS A 283 2.49 12.96 -22.79
C HIS A 283 1.26 12.14 -22.37
N VAL A 284 1.45 10.82 -22.27
CA VAL A 284 0.47 9.90 -21.68
C VAL A 284 0.23 10.29 -20.23
N PHE A 285 -1.03 10.36 -19.83
CA PHE A 285 -1.45 10.65 -18.46
C PHE A 285 -2.31 9.50 -17.95
N ALA A 286 -1.74 8.64 -17.10
CA ALA A 286 -2.40 7.47 -16.54
C ALA A 286 -2.72 7.68 -15.07
N LEU A 287 -3.92 7.30 -14.65
CA LEU A 287 -4.43 7.43 -13.29
C LEU A 287 -4.71 6.05 -12.70
N ASP A 288 -4.16 5.78 -11.51
CA ASP A 288 -4.62 4.64 -10.70
C ASP A 288 -6.05 4.92 -10.22
N SER A 289 -6.85 3.86 -10.09
CA SER A 289 -8.28 3.95 -9.84
C SER A 289 -8.64 3.21 -8.56
N THR A 290 -9.36 3.88 -7.67
CA THR A 290 -9.94 3.30 -6.44
C THR A 290 -11.35 2.75 -6.69
N LEU A 291 -11.91 2.03 -5.71
CA LEU A 291 -13.23 1.41 -5.83
C LEU A 291 -14.33 2.47 -5.77
N HIS A 292 -15.10 2.62 -6.84
CA HIS A 292 -16.26 3.51 -6.87
C HIS A 292 -17.34 3.06 -5.88
N LYS A 293 -18.00 4.04 -5.23
CA LYS A 293 -18.97 3.80 -4.14
C LYS A 293 -20.18 2.94 -4.54
N ASP A 294 -20.56 2.98 -5.81
CA ASP A 294 -21.68 2.24 -6.41
C ASP A 294 -21.22 1.01 -7.22
N ALA A 295 -19.94 0.62 -7.14
CA ALA A 295 -19.45 -0.53 -7.90
C ALA A 295 -20.07 -1.84 -7.42
N ASP A 296 -20.58 -2.65 -8.35
CA ASP A 296 -21.10 -4.00 -8.10
C ASP A 296 -20.16 -5.10 -8.62
N SER A 297 -19.16 -4.70 -9.41
CA SER A 297 -18.22 -5.57 -10.08
C SER A 297 -16.91 -4.82 -10.35
N SER A 298 -15.86 -5.52 -10.74
CA SER A 298 -14.58 -4.94 -11.17
C SER A 298 -13.94 -5.82 -12.23
N LEU A 299 -13.13 -5.22 -13.10
CA LEU A 299 -12.16 -5.96 -13.90
C LEU A 299 -10.97 -6.41 -13.04
N LEU A 300 -10.32 -7.46 -13.52
CA LEU A 300 -9.13 -8.08 -12.95
C LEU A 300 -8.26 -8.65 -14.07
N TRP A 301 -6.94 -8.64 -13.88
CA TRP A 301 -6.00 -9.22 -14.83
C TRP A 301 -4.75 -9.76 -14.13
N SER A 302 -4.18 -10.82 -14.70
CA SER A 302 -2.81 -11.31 -14.49
C SER A 302 -2.28 -11.87 -15.80
N ASN A 303 -0.96 -12.05 -15.93
CA ASN A 303 -0.33 -12.59 -17.14
C ASN A 303 -0.71 -14.05 -17.50
N THR A 304 -1.40 -14.73 -16.58
CA THR A 304 -2.07 -16.02 -16.81
C THR A 304 -3.36 -15.89 -17.64
N ASP A 305 -3.93 -14.68 -17.70
CA ASP A 305 -5.21 -14.40 -18.30
C ASP A 305 -5.03 -13.86 -19.73
N THR A 306 -5.57 -14.58 -20.72
CA THR A 306 -5.54 -14.15 -22.13
C THR A 306 -6.44 -12.94 -22.41
N GLN A 307 -7.41 -12.69 -21.54
CA GLN A 307 -8.31 -11.53 -21.53
C GLN A 307 -8.64 -11.17 -20.08
N PRO A 308 -8.90 -9.89 -19.74
CA PRO A 308 -9.28 -9.51 -18.38
C PRO A 308 -10.58 -10.18 -17.95
N ARG A 309 -10.63 -10.58 -16.69
CA ARG A 309 -11.79 -11.24 -16.07
C ARG A 309 -12.61 -10.20 -15.30
N ALA A 310 -13.93 -10.36 -15.32
CA ALA A 310 -14.82 -9.64 -14.42
C ALA A 310 -15.10 -10.50 -13.17
N TYR A 311 -15.21 -9.86 -12.00
CA TYR A 311 -15.74 -10.45 -10.78
C TYR A 311 -16.66 -9.45 -10.08
N GLY A 312 -17.62 -9.90 -9.28
CA GLY A 312 -18.65 -9.01 -8.74
C GLY A 312 -19.55 -9.64 -7.67
N ALA A 313 -20.42 -8.79 -7.10
CA ALA A 313 -21.43 -9.17 -6.14
C ALA A 313 -22.60 -9.86 -6.87
N GLY A 314 -22.54 -11.21 -6.93
CA GLY A 314 -23.53 -12.02 -7.63
C GLY A 314 -23.36 -11.96 -9.15
N MET A 315 -24.45 -11.71 -9.88
CA MET A 315 -24.49 -11.72 -11.34
C MET A 315 -24.61 -10.32 -11.98
N SER A 316 -24.64 -9.25 -11.18
CA SER A 316 -24.75 -7.89 -11.69
C SER A 316 -23.39 -7.36 -12.17
N ASN A 317 -23.44 -6.52 -13.20
CA ASN A 317 -22.29 -5.77 -13.73
C ASN A 317 -22.68 -4.35 -14.19
N ALA A 318 -23.66 -3.76 -13.50
CA ALA A 318 -24.23 -2.46 -13.82
C ALA A 318 -23.23 -1.31 -13.59
N CYS A 319 -22.30 -1.47 -12.65
CA CYS A 319 -21.23 -0.52 -12.38
C CYS A 319 -19.91 -1.27 -12.11
N MET A 320 -19.17 -1.52 -13.19
CA MET A 320 -17.90 -2.25 -13.15
C MET A 320 -16.74 -1.30 -12.89
N ASN A 321 -16.04 -1.49 -11.77
CA ASN A 321 -14.81 -0.75 -11.45
C ASN A 321 -13.66 -1.14 -12.40
N LEU A 322 -12.81 -0.17 -12.70
CA LEU A 322 -11.59 -0.34 -13.48
C LEU A 322 -10.38 -0.14 -12.56
N GLY A 323 -9.31 -0.89 -12.78
CA GLY A 323 -8.06 -0.81 -12.03
C GLY A 323 -7.14 0.33 -12.44
N TYR A 324 -7.41 1.02 -13.55
CA TYR A 324 -6.78 2.28 -13.96
C TYR A 324 -7.54 2.91 -15.15
N PHE A 325 -7.24 4.17 -15.45
CA PHE A 325 -7.63 4.83 -16.70
C PHE A 325 -6.49 5.69 -17.25
N ALA A 326 -6.23 5.64 -18.55
CA ALA A 326 -5.14 6.42 -19.17
C ALA A 326 -5.60 7.22 -20.38
N PHE A 327 -5.13 8.47 -20.49
CA PHE A 327 -5.23 9.28 -21.69
C PHE A 327 -3.95 9.13 -22.50
N CYS A 328 -4.06 8.70 -23.75
CA CYS A 328 -2.95 8.54 -24.69
C CYS A 328 -3.14 9.55 -25.84
N PRO A 329 -2.51 10.74 -25.79
CA PRO A 329 -2.72 11.81 -26.76
C PRO A 329 -1.99 11.55 -28.09
N CYS A 330 -1.94 12.56 -28.96
CA CYS A 330 -1.33 12.54 -30.29
C CYS A 330 -1.94 11.50 -31.26
N GLN A 331 -3.15 11.05 -31.01
CA GLN A 331 -3.86 10.11 -31.87
C GLN A 331 -4.62 10.83 -32.97
N LYS A 332 -4.78 10.17 -34.12
CA LYS A 332 -5.55 10.70 -35.25
C LYS A 332 -7.05 10.73 -34.94
N ASP A 333 -7.54 9.65 -34.34
CA ASP A 333 -8.95 9.38 -34.07
C ASP A 333 -9.16 9.11 -32.57
N ASN A 334 -10.37 9.36 -32.07
CA ASN A 334 -10.73 9.14 -30.66
C ASN A 334 -11.27 7.72 -30.46
N GLU A 335 -10.62 6.89 -29.63
CA GLU A 335 -10.96 5.47 -29.42
C GLU A 335 -10.71 5.04 -27.96
N LEU A 336 -11.67 4.33 -27.36
CA LEU A 336 -11.53 3.71 -26.04
C LEU A 336 -11.17 2.22 -26.18
N LYS A 337 -10.04 1.80 -25.61
CA LYS A 337 -9.58 0.40 -25.58
C LYS A 337 -9.55 -0.13 -24.16
N MET A 338 -10.19 -1.29 -23.94
CA MET A 338 -10.00 -2.07 -22.73
C MET A 338 -8.65 -2.79 -22.82
N ILE A 339 -7.77 -2.56 -21.85
CA ILE A 339 -6.42 -3.15 -21.80
C ILE A 339 -6.19 -3.59 -20.35
N GLU A 340 -6.02 -4.89 -20.14
CA GLU A 340 -5.98 -5.50 -18.80
C GLU A 340 -7.21 -5.10 -17.97
N ASP A 341 -7.03 -4.77 -16.69
CA ASP A 341 -8.08 -4.35 -15.76
C ASP A 341 -8.56 -2.89 -15.93
N GLY A 342 -8.16 -2.20 -17.00
CA GLY A 342 -8.50 -0.78 -17.20
C GLY A 342 -8.77 -0.39 -18.64
N TYR A 343 -8.83 0.92 -18.87
CA TYR A 343 -9.09 1.51 -20.18
C TYR A 343 -8.03 2.54 -20.57
N ILE A 344 -7.63 2.53 -21.84
CA ILE A 344 -6.82 3.56 -22.47
C ILE A 344 -7.71 4.31 -23.47
N PHE A 345 -7.81 5.63 -23.29
CA PHE A 345 -8.41 6.53 -24.24
C PHE A 345 -7.34 7.04 -25.20
N MET A 346 -7.28 6.43 -26.37
CA MET A 346 -6.54 6.91 -27.53
C MET A 346 -7.23 8.19 -28.01
N ILE A 347 -6.59 9.35 -27.85
CA ILE A 347 -7.27 10.64 -27.94
C ILE A 347 -6.52 11.65 -28.82
N SER A 348 -7.28 12.39 -29.62
CA SER A 348 -6.75 13.49 -30.45
C SER A 348 -6.42 14.72 -29.60
N ASN A 349 -5.41 15.50 -30.02
CA ASN A 349 -4.91 16.63 -29.23
C ASN A 349 -5.98 17.71 -28.96
N SER A 350 -6.92 17.94 -29.89
CA SER A 350 -8.06 18.86 -29.70
C SER A 350 -9.04 18.36 -28.63
N THR A 351 -9.33 17.06 -28.63
CA THR A 351 -10.22 16.44 -27.64
C THR A 351 -9.53 16.38 -26.28
N TRP A 352 -8.23 16.08 -26.24
CA TRP A 352 -7.45 16.08 -25.00
C TRP A 352 -7.33 17.48 -24.40
N ALA A 353 -7.06 18.53 -25.19
CA ALA A 353 -7.08 19.92 -24.74
C ALA A 353 -8.42 20.29 -24.07
N THR A 354 -9.53 19.76 -24.58
CA THR A 354 -10.86 19.97 -24.00
C THR A 354 -10.98 19.32 -22.61
N PHE A 355 -10.50 18.09 -22.42
CA PHE A 355 -10.49 17.44 -21.11
C PHE A 355 -9.48 18.04 -20.14
N ARG A 356 -8.28 18.45 -20.60
CA ARG A 356 -7.31 19.16 -19.76
C ARG A 356 -7.89 20.46 -19.21
N LYS A 357 -8.51 21.28 -20.07
CA LYS A 357 -9.23 22.48 -19.66
C LYS A 357 -10.37 22.16 -18.68
N ALA A 358 -11.11 21.08 -18.92
CA ALA A 358 -12.17 20.64 -18.01
C ALA A 358 -11.62 20.28 -16.61
N ILE A 359 -10.46 19.60 -16.54
CA ILE A 359 -9.75 19.29 -15.29
C ILE A 359 -9.24 20.58 -14.61
N GLU A 360 -8.59 21.47 -15.35
CA GLU A 360 -8.06 22.75 -14.86
C GLU A 360 -9.16 23.67 -14.28
N GLN A 361 -10.39 23.56 -14.80
CA GLN A 361 -11.59 24.28 -14.37
C GLN A 361 -12.46 23.49 -13.38
N SER A 362 -12.11 22.23 -13.08
CA SER A 362 -12.89 21.31 -12.25
C SER A 362 -14.34 21.16 -12.71
N THR A 363 -14.52 21.02 -14.03
CA THR A 363 -15.82 20.90 -14.71
C THR A 363 -15.98 19.54 -15.38
N SER A 364 -17.19 19.00 -15.34
CA SER A 364 -17.51 17.74 -16.01
C SER A 364 -17.61 17.92 -17.53
N SER A 365 -17.12 16.95 -18.29
CA SER A 365 -17.11 16.95 -19.76
C SER A 365 -17.32 15.53 -20.30
N GLY A 366 -17.64 15.38 -21.58
CA GLY A 366 -17.81 14.05 -22.17
C GLY A 366 -17.91 14.06 -23.68
N ILE A 367 -17.73 12.88 -24.28
CA ILE A 367 -17.75 12.66 -25.73
C ILE A 367 -18.35 11.29 -26.05
N THR A 368 -19.16 11.23 -27.10
CA THR A 368 -19.60 9.96 -27.70
C THR A 368 -18.70 9.64 -28.89
N LEU A 369 -18.16 8.42 -28.92
CA LEU A 369 -17.26 7.94 -29.95
C LEU A 369 -18.04 7.31 -31.12
N SER A 370 -17.39 7.18 -32.28
CA SER A 370 -17.95 6.51 -33.46
C SER A 370 -18.30 5.04 -33.22
N SER A 371 -17.69 4.39 -32.23
CA SER A 371 -18.02 3.04 -31.78
C SER A 371 -19.31 2.94 -30.95
N GLY A 372 -19.97 4.06 -30.65
CA GLY A 372 -21.13 4.13 -29.75
C GLY A 372 -20.77 4.13 -28.26
N LEU A 373 -19.50 3.92 -27.88
CA LEU A 373 -19.03 4.13 -26.51
C LEU A 373 -19.04 5.62 -26.15
N ARG A 374 -19.35 5.92 -24.90
CA ARG A 374 -19.28 7.28 -24.34
C ARG A 374 -18.18 7.35 -23.29
N PHE A 375 -17.36 8.41 -23.34
CA PHE A 375 -16.50 8.78 -22.22
C PHE A 375 -17.09 9.99 -21.48
N THR A 376 -17.05 9.96 -20.14
CA THR A 376 -17.37 11.10 -19.28
C THR A 376 -16.29 11.32 -18.22
N LEU A 377 -15.85 12.57 -18.11
CA LEU A 377 -15.11 13.08 -16.95
C LEU A 377 -16.15 13.73 -16.04
N GLN A 378 -16.32 13.21 -14.83
CA GLN A 378 -17.34 13.68 -13.89
C GLN A 378 -16.71 14.15 -12.58
N PHE A 379 -16.76 15.46 -12.34
CA PHE A 379 -16.52 16.01 -11.01
C PHE A 379 -17.76 15.84 -10.13
N GLU A 380 -17.58 15.48 -8.85
CA GLU A 380 -18.64 15.59 -7.86
C GLU A 380 -18.99 17.07 -7.67
N LYS A 381 -20.29 17.38 -7.62
CA LYS A 381 -20.75 18.75 -7.38
C LYS A 381 -20.79 19.00 -5.89
N SER A 382 -20.13 20.07 -5.45
CA SER A 382 -20.19 20.56 -4.08
C SER A 382 -21.65 20.61 -3.61
N ARG A 383 -21.97 19.86 -2.55
CA ARG A 383 -23.28 20.00 -1.91
C ARG A 383 -23.26 21.33 -1.14
N PRO A 384 -24.16 22.28 -1.44
CA PRO A 384 -24.18 23.54 -0.71
C PRO A 384 -24.62 23.31 0.74
N GLY A 385 -23.66 23.31 1.68
CA GLY A 385 -23.93 23.37 3.11
C GLY A 385 -23.21 22.34 3.98
N GLN A 386 -21.92 22.55 4.25
CA GLN A 386 -21.29 22.24 5.54
C GLN A 386 -19.96 23.00 5.71
N SER A 387 -20.05 24.33 5.74
CA SER A 387 -18.92 25.19 6.14
C SER A 387 -18.81 25.16 7.66
N ILE A 388 -17.74 24.59 8.20
CA ILE A 388 -17.34 24.77 9.60
C ILE A 388 -16.31 25.89 9.62
N ASP A 389 -16.72 27.08 10.09
CA ASP A 389 -15.82 28.23 10.25
C ASP A 389 -14.71 27.95 11.28
N PRO A 390 -13.42 28.07 10.91
CA PRO A 390 -12.32 28.05 11.86
C PRO A 390 -11.84 29.48 12.13
N SER A 391 -12.58 30.24 12.93
CA SER A 391 -12.08 31.50 13.51
C SER A 391 -11.85 31.36 15.02
N SER A 392 -10.61 31.02 15.38
CA SER A 392 -10.13 31.15 16.76
C SER A 392 -8.72 31.74 16.73
N THR A 393 -8.60 32.95 17.24
CA THR A 393 -7.38 33.77 17.29
C THR A 393 -6.37 33.23 18.30
N LEU A 394 -5.09 33.14 17.92
CA LEU A 394 -3.96 32.99 18.83
C LEU A 394 -3.28 34.35 19.07
N PRO A 395 -2.86 34.69 20.30
CA PRO A 395 -2.10 35.90 20.60
C PRO A 395 -0.58 35.74 20.38
N THR A 396 0.09 36.87 20.23
CA THR A 396 1.51 37.05 19.82
C THR A 396 2.42 37.32 21.02
N GLU A 397 3.68 36.83 20.99
CA GLU A 397 4.96 37.35 21.58
C GLU A 397 5.94 36.17 21.87
N ALA A 398 7.28 36.29 21.80
CA ALA A 398 8.22 37.38 21.45
C ALA A 398 9.55 36.82 20.88
N GLU A 399 10.44 37.70 20.37
CA GLU A 399 11.78 37.36 19.82
C GLU A 399 12.88 37.10 20.87
N PRO A 400 13.99 36.39 20.51
CA PRO A 400 15.11 36.08 21.40
C PRO A 400 16.33 37.03 21.26
N PRO A 401 17.25 37.08 22.24
CA PRO A 401 18.50 37.84 22.16
C PRO A 401 19.67 37.03 21.52
N PRO A 402 20.70 37.69 20.98
CA PRO A 402 21.82 37.04 20.27
C PRO A 402 23.08 36.84 21.15
N VAL A 403 23.85 35.76 20.91
CA VAL A 403 25.24 35.59 21.37
C VAL A 403 26.10 34.92 20.28
N ALA A 404 27.37 35.31 20.18
CA ALA A 404 28.24 35.00 19.04
C ALA A 404 29.34 33.95 19.29
N SER A 405 29.58 33.13 18.27
CA SER A 405 30.87 32.57 17.80
C SER A 405 32.00 32.17 18.79
N SER A 406 32.35 30.88 18.78
CA SER A 406 33.69 30.41 18.32
C SER A 406 33.70 28.89 18.05
N PRO A 407 34.46 28.39 17.05
CA PRO A 407 34.40 26.99 16.64
C PRO A 407 35.39 26.08 17.40
N ALA A 408 34.88 25.02 18.01
CA ALA A 408 35.69 23.87 18.44
C ALA A 408 35.78 22.86 17.30
N ALA A 409 36.99 22.37 16.99
CA ALA A 409 37.19 21.38 15.93
C ALA A 409 36.58 20.02 16.31
N SER A 410 35.69 19.47 15.48
CA SER A 410 35.21 18.09 15.62
C SER A 410 35.35 17.32 14.30
N GLY A 411 36.46 16.59 14.15
CA GLY A 411 36.66 15.68 13.02
C GLY A 411 35.74 14.46 13.12
N PHE A 412 35.16 14.05 11.99
CA PHE A 412 34.40 12.80 11.89
C PHE A 412 35.35 11.62 11.67
N THR A 413 35.08 10.48 12.31
CA THR A 413 35.88 9.26 12.12
C THR A 413 35.26 8.39 11.04
N LYS A 414 35.99 8.18 9.93
CA LYS A 414 35.57 7.30 8.82
C LYS A 414 35.58 5.83 9.24
N TYR A 415 34.43 5.16 9.19
CA TYR A 415 34.33 3.72 9.45
C TYR A 415 34.60 2.90 8.18
N THR A 416 35.55 1.96 8.28
CA THR A 416 35.84 0.95 7.25
C THR A 416 35.27 -0.41 7.69
N PRO A 417 34.39 -1.06 6.90
CA PRO A 417 33.81 -2.36 7.25
C PRO A 417 34.88 -3.44 7.36
N LYS A 418 34.78 -4.29 8.39
CA LYS A 418 35.69 -5.43 8.56
C LYS A 418 35.53 -6.52 7.49
N ASN A 419 34.34 -6.61 6.88
CA ASN A 419 34.00 -7.55 5.81
C ASN A 419 33.24 -6.80 4.69
N PRO A 420 33.91 -6.18 3.70
CA PRO A 420 33.24 -5.58 2.55
C PRO A 420 32.69 -6.67 1.61
N THR A 421 31.44 -6.50 1.14
CA THR A 421 30.84 -7.38 0.13
C THR A 421 31.68 -7.33 -1.17
N PRO A 422 32.10 -8.48 -1.74
CA PRO A 422 32.86 -8.50 -2.98
C PRO A 422 32.14 -7.82 -4.14
N GLU A 423 32.87 -7.13 -5.02
CA GLU A 423 32.32 -6.31 -6.11
C GLU A 423 31.34 -7.08 -7.02
N HIS A 424 31.59 -8.37 -7.25
CA HIS A 424 30.76 -9.25 -8.07
C HIS A 424 29.52 -9.81 -7.37
N GLN A 425 29.39 -9.61 -6.05
CA GLN A 425 28.21 -9.94 -5.24
C GLN A 425 27.41 -8.70 -4.87
N LYS A 426 27.93 -7.49 -5.15
CA LYS A 426 27.12 -6.28 -5.16
C LYS A 426 26.15 -6.41 -6.34
N PRO A 427 24.83 -6.33 -6.12
CA PRO A 427 23.88 -6.30 -7.22
C PRO A 427 24.06 -5.03 -8.06
N THR A 428 23.41 -4.95 -9.23
CA THR A 428 23.52 -3.80 -10.16
C THR A 428 22.96 -2.47 -9.63
N HIS A 429 22.49 -2.44 -8.38
CA HIS A 429 22.19 -1.25 -7.60
C HIS A 429 23.30 -1.00 -6.56
N VAL A 430 23.87 0.21 -6.57
CA VAL A 430 25.02 0.56 -5.71
C VAL A 430 24.57 0.78 -4.26
N HIS A 431 24.66 -0.27 -3.43
CA HIS A 431 24.61 -0.11 -1.97
C HIS A 431 25.90 0.53 -1.44
N CYS A 432 25.85 1.82 -1.07
CA CYS A 432 26.89 2.49 -0.28
C CYS A 432 26.53 2.47 1.21
N ASN A 433 27.04 1.48 1.96
CA ASN A 433 26.82 1.38 3.40
C ASN A 433 27.88 2.18 4.21
N HIS A 434 27.70 3.49 4.42
CA HIS A 434 28.47 4.24 5.42
C HIS A 434 27.62 5.24 6.22
N ILE A 435 27.93 5.35 7.51
CA ILE A 435 27.11 6.00 8.55
C ILE A 435 27.86 7.21 9.12
N ALA A 436 27.16 8.32 9.35
CA ALA A 436 27.63 9.39 10.24
C ALA A 436 27.02 9.21 11.63
N LEU A 437 27.86 9.15 12.67
CA LEU A 437 27.48 8.88 14.06
C LEU A 437 27.44 10.17 14.89
N LEU A 438 26.35 10.40 15.62
CA LEU A 438 26.27 11.42 16.68
C LEU A 438 25.51 10.89 17.91
N ASP A 439 26.15 10.88 19.07
CA ASP A 439 25.49 10.87 20.39
C ASP A 439 24.70 12.19 20.58
N ASN A 440 23.60 12.30 21.34
CA ASN A 440 22.79 11.32 22.07
C ASN A 440 21.40 11.98 22.40
N ASN A 441 20.27 11.36 22.02
CA ASN A 441 18.81 11.62 22.21
C ASN A 441 18.25 12.73 23.11
N ILE A 442 17.06 13.15 22.68
CA ILE A 442 16.33 14.35 23.05
C ILE A 442 15.02 14.01 23.76
N THR A 443 14.74 14.64 24.90
CA THR A 443 13.48 14.51 25.64
C THR A 443 12.70 15.83 25.81
N ASN A 444 13.21 16.93 25.25
CA ASN A 444 12.63 18.26 25.37
C ASN A 444 12.17 18.76 23.98
N ALA A 445 10.96 19.33 23.89
CA ALA A 445 10.43 19.91 22.66
C ALA A 445 11.33 21.01 22.07
N ALA A 446 12.04 21.76 22.92
CA ALA A 446 13.02 22.75 22.48
C ALA A 446 14.17 22.11 21.66
N ASP A 447 14.60 20.91 22.05
CA ASP A 447 15.67 20.20 21.37
C ASP A 447 15.17 19.46 20.11
N VAL A 448 13.89 19.06 20.05
CA VAL A 448 13.25 18.56 18.81
C VAL A 448 13.25 19.65 17.73
N GLY A 449 13.03 20.91 18.12
CA GLY A 449 13.17 22.06 17.23
C GLY A 449 14.61 22.24 16.72
N LYS A 450 15.61 22.12 17.61
CA LYS A 450 17.03 22.15 17.24
C LYS A 450 17.42 21.01 16.30
N LEU A 451 16.97 19.78 16.56
CA LEU A 451 17.23 18.61 15.70
C LEU A 451 16.56 18.76 14.33
N THR A 452 15.32 19.25 14.30
CA THR A 452 14.60 19.53 13.04
C THR A 452 15.34 20.57 12.21
N ASN A 453 15.85 21.63 12.84
CA ASN A 453 16.66 22.65 12.15
C ASN A 453 18.01 22.08 11.67
N PHE A 454 18.65 21.22 12.46
CA PHE A 454 19.88 20.52 12.05
C PHE A 454 19.65 19.59 10.84
N ILE A 455 18.56 18.82 10.83
CA ILE A 455 18.16 17.97 9.69
C ILE A 455 17.91 18.84 8.43
N LYS A 456 17.22 19.98 8.54
CA LYS A 456 17.02 20.93 7.44
C LYS A 456 18.32 21.55 6.91
N LEU A 457 19.31 21.79 7.77
CA LEU A 457 20.63 22.26 7.34
C LEU A 457 21.38 21.18 6.55
N ILE A 458 21.31 19.92 6.97
CA ILE A 458 21.85 18.77 6.23
C ILE A 458 21.12 18.60 4.89
N GLU A 459 19.78 18.72 4.88
CA GLU A 459 18.95 18.67 3.66
C GLU A 459 19.39 19.71 2.64
N ASN A 460 19.55 20.97 3.06
CA ASN A 460 20.01 22.06 2.21
C ASN A 460 21.43 21.83 1.67
N VAL A 461 22.34 21.32 2.49
CA VAL A 461 23.70 20.94 2.03
C VAL A 461 23.65 19.85 0.95
N VAL A 462 22.80 18.85 1.11
CA VAL A 462 22.62 17.78 0.12
C VAL A 462 21.96 18.32 -1.14
N ASP A 463 20.91 19.13 -1.02
CA ASP A 463 20.21 19.74 -2.17
C ASP A 463 21.11 20.65 -3.02
N ILE A 464 22.04 21.38 -2.38
CA ILE A 464 23.07 22.18 -3.06
C ILE A 464 24.13 21.29 -3.74
N ALA A 465 24.55 20.20 -3.08
CA ALA A 465 25.64 19.35 -3.56
C ALA A 465 25.20 18.30 -4.60
N VAL A 466 23.91 17.90 -4.64
CA VAL A 466 23.39 16.96 -5.62
C VAL A 466 23.18 17.68 -6.97
N PRO A 467 23.82 17.24 -8.07
CA PRO A 467 23.62 17.85 -9.39
C PRO A 467 22.15 17.76 -9.82
N LYS A 468 21.54 18.90 -10.17
CA LYS A 468 20.12 18.96 -10.59
C LYS A 468 19.91 18.87 -12.11
N THR A 469 20.99 18.98 -12.88
CA THR A 469 20.97 19.00 -14.36
C THR A 469 21.85 17.90 -14.92
N ALA A 470 21.32 17.12 -15.87
CA ALA A 470 22.10 16.08 -16.55
C ALA A 470 23.19 16.69 -17.46
N PRO A 471 24.45 16.24 -17.37
CA PRO A 471 25.42 16.49 -18.43
C PRO A 471 24.93 15.91 -19.76
N PRO A 472 25.19 16.57 -20.91
CA PRO A 472 24.80 16.04 -22.22
C PRO A 472 25.37 14.64 -22.45
N GLY A 473 24.50 13.68 -22.78
CA GLY A 473 24.87 12.29 -23.08
C GLY A 473 24.84 11.31 -21.91
N VAL A 474 24.44 11.73 -20.70
CA VAL A 474 24.19 10.80 -19.58
C VAL A 474 22.89 10.04 -19.81
N VAL A 475 22.96 8.70 -19.76
CA VAL A 475 21.80 7.80 -19.89
C VAL A 475 21.58 7.08 -18.57
N GLY A 476 20.39 7.23 -18.00
CA GLY A 476 19.99 6.66 -16.71
C GLY A 476 19.42 7.73 -15.77
N GLY A 477 19.01 7.30 -14.58
CA GLY A 477 18.57 8.19 -13.50
C GLY A 477 18.74 7.49 -12.16
N GLY A 478 19.19 8.23 -11.14
CA GLY A 478 19.34 7.72 -9.78
C GLY A 478 18.21 8.21 -8.87
N LYS A 479 18.05 7.53 -7.73
CA LYS A 479 17.28 8.03 -6.58
C LYS A 479 18.13 7.90 -5.32
N LEU A 480 18.81 8.98 -4.96
CA LEU A 480 19.48 9.09 -3.67
C LEU A 480 18.41 9.17 -2.59
N VAL A 481 18.36 8.20 -1.67
CA VAL A 481 17.49 8.26 -0.49
C VAL A 481 18.39 8.45 0.73
N ILE A 482 18.06 9.42 1.57
CA ILE A 482 18.73 9.57 2.87
C ILE A 482 17.73 9.12 3.92
N GLU A 483 18.17 8.23 4.80
CA GLU A 483 17.33 7.64 5.84
C GLU A 483 18.04 7.86 7.19
N ALA A 484 17.46 8.72 8.02
CA ALA A 484 17.93 8.91 9.40
C ALA A 484 17.11 8.03 10.33
N ASP A 485 17.78 7.18 11.12
CA ASP A 485 17.17 6.46 12.24
C ASP A 485 17.39 7.30 13.52
N VAL A 486 16.29 7.76 14.10
CA VAL A 486 16.28 8.55 15.34
C VAL A 486 16.01 7.69 16.58
N GLY A 487 15.61 6.42 16.38
CA GLY A 487 15.44 5.43 17.45
C GLY A 487 16.75 4.76 17.86
N GLY A 488 17.66 4.54 16.90
CA GLY A 488 18.94 3.88 17.08
C GLY A 488 18.85 2.34 17.14
N PRO A 489 19.98 1.63 17.06
CA PRO A 489 19.99 0.17 16.99
C PRO A 489 19.52 -0.49 18.29
N ASP A 490 19.78 0.14 19.43
CA ASP A 490 19.63 -0.41 20.79
C ASP A 490 18.19 -0.28 21.34
N ARG A 491 17.17 -0.12 20.47
CA ARG A 491 15.77 0.12 20.86
C ARG A 491 14.90 -1.11 20.59
N ASP A 492 14.43 -1.74 21.68
CA ASP A 492 13.55 -2.92 21.68
C ASP A 492 12.11 -2.60 21.23
N ASP A 493 11.67 -1.34 21.29
CA ASP A 493 10.47 -0.92 20.59
C ASP A 493 10.78 -0.72 19.10
N LEU A 494 10.25 -1.62 18.27
CA LEU A 494 10.40 -1.57 16.80
C LEU A 494 9.35 -0.67 16.14
N LEU A 495 8.28 -0.34 16.86
CA LEU A 495 7.13 0.44 16.36
C LEU A 495 7.22 1.95 16.66
N GLY A 496 8.11 2.39 17.56
CA GLY A 496 8.39 3.80 17.84
C GLY A 496 9.72 4.30 17.25
N ARG A 497 10.24 3.60 16.23
CA ARG A 497 11.37 4.07 15.42
C ARG A 497 10.88 5.09 14.39
N GLU A 498 11.23 6.35 14.62
CA GLU A 498 10.99 7.42 13.65
C GLU A 498 12.09 7.45 12.60
N TRP A 499 11.67 7.45 11.33
CA TRP A 499 12.53 7.46 10.16
C TRP A 499 12.32 8.76 9.39
N PHE A 500 13.38 9.56 9.22
CA PHE A 500 13.35 10.69 8.29
C PHE A 500 13.85 10.21 6.93
N LYS A 501 12.98 10.23 5.93
CA LYS A 501 13.28 9.80 4.55
C LYS A 501 13.31 11.00 3.61
N MET A 502 14.50 11.32 3.10
CA MET A 502 14.71 12.30 2.03
C MET A 502 14.82 11.58 0.69
N SER A 503 14.54 12.26 -0.42
CA SER A 503 14.73 11.67 -1.75
C SER A 503 15.13 12.72 -2.77
N PHE A 504 16.28 12.51 -3.41
CA PHE A 504 16.81 13.33 -4.49
C PHE A 504 16.94 12.47 -5.74
N SER A 505 16.74 13.06 -6.91
CA SER A 505 16.80 12.37 -8.21
C SER A 505 18.03 12.83 -9.01
N PRO A 506 19.25 12.39 -8.67
CA PRO A 506 20.46 12.76 -9.41
C PRO A 506 20.42 12.23 -10.85
N PRO A 507 20.93 12.98 -11.84
CA PRO A 507 21.05 12.53 -13.22
C PRO A 507 21.86 11.24 -13.41
N SER A 508 22.85 11.00 -12.55
CA SER A 508 23.56 9.72 -12.47
C SER A 508 24.06 9.49 -11.05
N LEU A 509 24.07 8.23 -10.62
CA LEU A 509 24.72 7.82 -9.38
C LEU A 509 26.23 8.04 -9.38
N SER A 510 26.90 7.83 -10.53
CA SER A 510 28.35 8.04 -10.64
C SER A 510 28.75 9.52 -10.61
N ALA A 511 27.78 10.43 -10.76
CA ALA A 511 27.98 11.87 -10.70
C ALA A 511 27.68 12.47 -9.31
N LEU A 512 27.28 11.65 -8.32
CA LEU A 512 27.10 12.13 -6.94
C LEU A 512 28.46 12.49 -6.33
N PRO A 513 28.71 13.75 -5.93
CA PRO A 513 29.99 14.16 -5.36
C PRO A 513 30.03 13.76 -3.87
N MET A 514 30.06 12.46 -3.59
CA MET A 514 29.92 11.92 -2.23
C MET A 514 30.95 12.50 -1.25
N ASP A 515 32.21 12.67 -1.66
CA ASP A 515 33.24 13.29 -0.81
C ASP A 515 32.94 14.76 -0.49
N GLN A 516 32.32 15.51 -1.42
CA GLN A 516 31.84 16.86 -1.16
C GLN A 516 30.63 16.85 -0.22
N ILE A 517 29.65 15.97 -0.45
CA ILE A 517 28.49 15.80 0.43
C ILE A 517 28.95 15.49 1.86
N TYR A 518 29.87 14.53 2.04
CA TYR A 518 30.44 14.23 3.36
C TYR A 518 31.19 15.44 3.95
N THR A 519 32.00 16.14 3.16
CA THR A 519 32.77 17.30 3.63
C THR A 519 31.85 18.43 4.09
N GLU A 520 30.83 18.79 3.31
CA GLU A 520 29.92 19.88 3.68
C GLU A 520 28.96 19.47 4.81
N VAL A 521 28.45 18.23 4.83
CA VAL A 521 27.65 17.71 5.96
C VAL A 521 28.49 17.70 7.25
N SER A 522 29.79 17.41 7.16
CA SER A 522 30.69 17.46 8.32
C SER A 522 30.95 18.88 8.86
N ARG A 523 30.65 19.92 8.07
CA ARG A 523 30.77 21.34 8.48
C ARG A 523 29.48 21.89 9.08
N VAL A 524 28.35 21.19 8.97
CA VAL A 524 27.10 21.62 9.60
C VAL A 524 27.30 21.63 11.12
N PRO A 525 27.14 22.77 11.80
CA PRO A 525 27.35 22.85 13.24
C PRO A 525 26.33 21.97 13.96
N LYS A 526 26.81 21.14 14.88
CA LYS A 526 25.97 20.26 15.69
C LYS A 526 25.05 21.10 16.58
N PRO A 527 23.78 20.71 16.78
CA PRO A 527 22.89 21.42 17.67
C PRO A 527 23.36 21.23 19.12
N ASP A 528 23.24 22.28 19.93
CA ASP A 528 23.56 22.25 21.36
C ASP A 528 22.39 21.59 22.13
N ILE A 529 22.53 20.30 22.44
CA ILE A 529 21.50 19.44 23.06
C ILE A 529 22.13 18.60 24.18
N GLU A 530 21.38 18.34 25.26
CA GLU A 530 21.88 17.46 26.33
C GLU A 530 21.97 15.99 25.87
N PRO A 531 23.03 15.24 26.23
CA PRO A 531 23.32 13.95 25.61
C PRO A 531 22.67 12.72 26.31
N ARG A 532 21.63 12.06 25.74
CA ARG A 532 21.06 10.78 26.30
C ARG A 532 20.95 9.43 25.47
N ARG A 533 20.74 9.33 24.12
CA ARG A 533 20.92 8.08 23.26
C ARG A 533 21.15 8.26 21.71
N ARG A 534 22.15 7.64 21.09
CA ARG A 534 22.61 7.72 19.67
C ARG A 534 21.60 8.09 18.54
N PHE A 535 21.98 9.04 17.69
CA PHE A 535 21.41 9.37 16.37
C PHE A 535 22.34 8.89 15.24
N ALA A 536 21.78 8.35 14.15
CA ALA A 536 22.53 7.88 13.00
C ALA A 536 21.93 8.36 11.67
N LEU A 537 22.78 8.94 10.82
CA LEU A 537 22.41 9.29 9.44
C LEU A 537 22.97 8.22 8.49
N ALA A 538 22.09 7.54 7.75
CA ALA A 538 22.45 6.55 6.73
C ALA A 538 22.12 7.06 5.32
N PHE A 539 23.06 6.90 4.39
CA PHE A 539 22.93 7.32 3.00
C PHE A 539 22.62 6.11 2.12
N ASN A 540 21.33 5.80 1.93
CA ASN A 540 20.89 4.67 1.11
C ASN A 540 20.73 5.12 -0.36
N VAL A 541 21.83 5.05 -1.11
CA VAL A 541 21.85 5.36 -2.54
C VAL A 541 21.15 4.24 -3.32
N TRP A 542 20.16 4.57 -4.17
CA TRP A 542 19.49 3.62 -5.07
C TRP A 542 19.56 4.12 -6.51
N GLY A 543 19.62 3.23 -7.49
CA GLY A 543 19.55 3.64 -8.89
C GLY A 543 19.82 2.50 -9.86
N PHE A 544 19.58 2.80 -11.13
CA PHE A 544 19.62 1.85 -12.23
C PHE A 544 20.69 2.27 -13.24
N GLN A 545 21.59 1.35 -13.59
CA GLN A 545 22.49 1.50 -14.74
C GLN A 545 21.88 0.77 -15.93
N GLY A 546 21.33 1.53 -16.87
CA GLY A 546 20.80 1.01 -18.13
C GLY A 546 20.05 2.08 -18.92
N PRO A 547 19.81 1.84 -20.22
CA PRO A 547 18.91 2.70 -20.99
C PRO A 547 17.50 2.67 -20.39
N TRP A 548 16.84 3.82 -20.39
CA TRP A 548 15.39 3.88 -20.29
C TRP A 548 14.81 3.41 -21.62
N SER A 549 14.31 2.17 -21.65
CA SER A 549 13.67 1.52 -22.81
C SER A 549 12.34 0.90 -22.39
#